data_AF-A0A947QEP6-F1
#
_entry.id   AF-A0A947QEP6-F1
#
_cell.length_a   1.000
_cell.length_b   1.000
_cell.length_c   1.000
_cell.angle_alpha   90.00
_cell.angle_beta   90.00
_cell.angle_gamma   90.00
#
_symmetry.space_group_name_H-M   'P 1'
#
loop_
_entity.id
_entity.type
_entity.pdbx_description
1 polymer ?
#
loop_
_entity_poly.entity_id
_entity_poly.type
_entity_poly.pdbx_seq_one_letter_code
_entity_poly.pdbx_strand_id
1 'polypeptide(L)'
;MRVHPVTILALTAALAAGCATSKPGAADATSGPSPAANPGSAITESVLPVEGAGRVLVAYFSQGEATRAVAEDLAALLGADIEVIAEKRTRGSGFFAFMGAGADATFGRASPIEAPRYDAAAYDVVYVCTPVWSWSLCPPVRSYLRAFKGTLRRAAFATVSGDTDPDKIVGQMTEEGGVEPFAFVGFAERDFAPGNRQAYAAKIATLVDPLR
;
A
#
# COMPACT_ATOMS: atom_id res chain seq x y z
N MET A 1 8.84 62.66 58.97
CA MET A 1 9.04 61.32 58.36
C MET A 1 7.68 60.63 58.25
N ARG A 2 7.05 60.67 57.07
CA ARG A 2 5.79 59.95 56.79
C ARG A 2 6.12 58.87 55.77
N VAL A 3 6.00 57.61 56.15
CA VAL A 3 6.10 56.44 55.26
C VAL A 3 4.70 56.08 54.79
N HIS A 4 4.50 56.06 53.46
CA HIS A 4 3.27 55.56 52.83
C HIS A 4 3.37 54.04 52.62
N PRO A 5 2.25 53.29 52.72
CA PRO A 5 2.26 51.85 52.53
C PRO A 5 2.33 51.49 51.05
N VAL A 6 3.18 50.51 50.72
CA VAL A 6 3.29 49.91 49.39
C VAL A 6 2.14 48.91 49.22
N THR A 7 1.25 49.20 48.27
CA THR A 7 0.17 48.32 47.83
C THR A 7 0.74 47.14 47.04
N ILE A 8 0.62 45.93 47.57
CA ILE A 8 0.94 44.69 46.85
C ILE A 8 -0.26 44.33 45.97
N LEU A 9 -0.08 44.44 44.66
CA LEU A 9 -1.04 44.00 43.66
C LEU A 9 -0.90 42.48 43.47
N ALA A 10 -1.88 41.71 43.97
CA ALA A 10 -1.96 40.28 43.75
C ALA A 10 -2.36 40.00 42.29
N LEU A 11 -1.46 39.37 41.53
CA LEU A 11 -1.73 38.90 40.18
C LEU A 11 -2.42 37.52 40.27
N THR A 12 -3.73 37.48 40.09
CA THR A 12 -4.50 36.23 39.96
C THR A 12 -4.31 35.68 38.54
N ALA A 13 -3.54 34.61 38.41
CA ALA A 13 -3.48 33.82 37.18
C ALA A 13 -4.74 32.95 37.06
N ALA A 14 -5.62 33.29 36.12
CA ALA A 14 -6.77 32.46 35.76
C ALA A 14 -6.29 31.24 34.95
N LEU A 15 -6.48 30.03 35.48
CA LEU A 15 -6.40 28.80 34.70
C LEU A 15 -7.60 28.73 33.75
N ALA A 16 -7.38 28.98 32.46
CA ALA A 16 -8.31 28.59 31.43
C ALA A 16 -8.14 27.08 31.15
N ALA A 17 -9.13 26.28 31.55
CA ALA A 17 -9.27 24.89 31.13
C ALA A 17 -9.61 24.87 29.63
N GLY A 18 -8.58 24.70 28.80
CA GLY A 18 -8.74 24.38 27.39
C GLY A 18 -9.03 22.89 27.22
N CYS A 19 -10.30 22.53 27.05
CA CYS A 19 -10.68 21.24 26.48
C CYS A 19 -10.26 21.24 25.00
N ALA A 20 -9.03 20.79 24.72
CA ALA A 20 -8.60 20.51 23.36
C ALA A 20 -9.26 19.21 22.90
N THR A 21 -10.35 19.35 22.14
CA THR A 21 -10.89 18.28 21.30
C THR A 21 -9.86 17.97 20.21
N SER A 22 -9.13 16.87 20.38
CA SER A 22 -8.24 16.35 19.35
C SER A 22 -9.09 15.80 18.19
N LYS A 23 -8.97 16.44 17.03
CA LYS A 23 -9.45 15.94 15.75
C LYS A 23 -8.61 14.69 15.40
N PRO A 24 -9.19 13.48 15.21
CA PRO A 24 -8.41 12.36 14.72
C PRO A 24 -8.26 12.52 13.20
N GLY A 25 -7.05 12.84 12.76
CA GLY A 25 -6.76 13.06 11.35
C GLY A 25 -5.26 13.25 11.14
N ALA A 26 -4.56 12.13 11.04
CA ALA A 26 -3.29 11.90 10.33
C ALA A 26 -2.69 10.59 10.88
N ALA A 27 -3.11 9.46 10.32
CA ALA A 27 -2.48 8.16 10.60
C ALA A 27 -1.78 7.66 9.32
N ASP A 28 -0.84 8.45 8.82
CA ASP A 28 0.05 8.02 7.74
C ASP A 28 1.49 8.31 8.15
N ALA A 29 1.96 7.45 9.05
CA ALA A 29 3.36 7.27 9.37
C ALA A 29 3.59 5.86 9.96
N THR A 30 3.07 4.82 9.31
CA THR A 30 3.48 3.44 9.60
C THR A 30 4.18 2.87 8.37
N SER A 31 5.42 3.30 8.11
CA SER A 31 6.32 2.60 7.16
C SER A 31 7.08 1.45 7.84
N GLY A 32 6.49 0.90 8.91
CA GLY A 32 6.92 -0.35 9.54
C GLY A 32 6.35 -1.55 8.79
N PRO A 33 6.90 -2.76 8.97
CA PRO A 33 6.36 -3.96 8.36
C PRO A 33 4.90 -4.13 8.79
N SER A 34 3.99 -4.09 7.81
CA SER A 34 2.55 -4.29 8.06
C SER A 34 2.33 -5.74 8.51
N PRO A 35 1.73 -5.98 9.68
CA PRO A 35 1.49 -7.33 10.16
C PRO A 35 0.42 -7.97 9.27
N ALA A 36 0.77 -9.03 8.54
CA ALA A 36 -0.26 -9.92 8.04
C ALA A 36 -0.11 -11.29 8.68
N ALA A 37 -1.17 -11.66 9.38
CA ALA A 37 -1.61 -13.03 9.41
C ALA A 37 -3.14 -12.94 9.37
N ASN A 38 -3.72 -13.34 8.25
CA ASN A 38 -5.09 -13.80 8.23
C ASN A 38 -4.99 -15.33 8.44
N PRO A 39 -5.02 -15.86 9.68
CA PRO A 39 -4.98 -17.29 9.91
C PRO A 39 -6.29 -18.00 9.52
N GLY A 40 -7.19 -17.28 8.83
CA GLY A 40 -8.44 -17.81 8.29
C GLY A 40 -8.20 -18.64 7.04
N SER A 41 -9.16 -19.52 6.75
CA SER A 41 -9.12 -20.50 5.67
C SER A 41 -8.80 -19.93 4.28
N ALA A 42 -8.37 -20.80 3.36
CA ALA A 42 -7.92 -20.43 2.02
C ALA A 42 -8.92 -19.53 1.30
N ILE A 43 -8.43 -18.54 0.53
CA ILE A 43 -9.31 -17.60 -0.20
C ILE A 43 -10.30 -18.30 -1.14
N THR A 44 -9.93 -19.49 -1.62
CA THR A 44 -10.75 -20.37 -2.46
C THR A 44 -12.06 -20.83 -1.79
N GLU A 45 -12.16 -20.77 -0.46
CA GLU A 45 -13.42 -21.05 0.24
C GLU A 45 -14.39 -19.86 0.20
N SER A 46 -13.88 -18.65 -0.04
CA SER A 46 -14.68 -17.41 -0.07
C SER A 46 -14.90 -16.87 -1.47
N VAL A 47 -13.98 -17.15 -2.40
CA VAL A 47 -14.03 -16.71 -3.80
C VAL A 47 -13.68 -17.90 -4.67
N LEU A 48 -14.50 -18.21 -5.67
CA LEU A 48 -14.24 -19.31 -6.58
C LEU A 48 -13.02 -18.99 -7.47
N PRO A 49 -12.14 -19.96 -7.78
CA PRO A 49 -11.11 -19.77 -8.80
C PRO A 49 -11.70 -19.31 -10.15
N VAL A 50 -10.88 -18.65 -10.96
CA VAL A 50 -11.23 -18.23 -12.32
C VAL A 50 -10.71 -19.26 -13.30
N GLU A 51 -11.59 -19.77 -14.17
CA GLU A 51 -11.21 -20.65 -15.26
C GLU A 51 -10.89 -19.84 -16.52
N GLY A 52 -9.87 -20.23 -17.28
CA GLY A 52 -9.61 -19.63 -18.60
C GLY A 52 -9.06 -18.20 -18.60
N ALA A 53 -8.48 -17.72 -17.48
CA ALA A 53 -7.91 -16.36 -17.36
C ALA A 53 -6.69 -16.08 -18.29
N GLY A 54 -6.20 -17.09 -19.02
CA GLY A 54 -5.00 -17.01 -19.85
C GLY A 54 -3.72 -17.12 -19.01
N ARG A 55 -2.60 -16.64 -19.54
CA ARG A 55 -1.34 -16.55 -18.78
C ARG A 55 -1.40 -15.30 -17.90
N VAL A 56 -1.44 -15.51 -16.60
CA VAL A 56 -1.51 -14.44 -15.60
C VAL A 56 -0.21 -14.36 -14.80
N LEU A 57 0.27 -13.13 -14.58
CA LEU A 57 1.37 -12.82 -13.67
C LEU A 57 0.86 -11.93 -12.52
N VAL A 58 1.25 -12.23 -11.29
CA VAL A 58 1.05 -11.36 -10.14
C VAL A 58 2.41 -10.88 -9.65
N ALA A 59 2.72 -9.60 -9.86
CA ALA A 59 3.95 -8.97 -9.41
C ALA A 59 3.70 -8.13 -8.16
N TYR A 60 4.54 -8.28 -7.14
CA TYR A 60 4.39 -7.51 -5.91
C TYR A 60 5.72 -7.14 -5.27
N PHE A 61 5.72 -6.02 -4.54
CA PHE A 61 6.73 -5.72 -3.54
C PHE A 61 6.08 -5.80 -2.16
N SER A 62 6.78 -6.27 -1.13
CA SER A 62 6.27 -6.23 0.25
C SER A 62 7.41 -6.03 1.26
N GLN A 63 7.19 -5.12 2.22
CA GLN A 63 8.08 -4.93 3.37
C GLN A 63 7.71 -5.81 4.57
N GLY A 64 6.42 -6.16 4.68
CA GLY A 64 5.87 -7.11 5.65
C GLY A 64 5.14 -8.23 4.91
N GLU A 65 3.99 -8.66 5.42
CA GLU A 65 3.26 -9.79 4.85
C GLU A 65 1.96 -9.38 4.11
N ALA A 66 1.46 -8.15 4.31
CA ALA A 66 0.12 -7.77 3.83
C ALA A 66 -0.02 -7.73 2.30
N THR A 67 0.90 -7.06 1.60
CA THR A 67 0.88 -7.03 0.12
C THR A 67 1.17 -8.41 -0.46
N ARG A 68 2.03 -9.19 0.21
CA ARG A 68 2.30 -10.58 -0.16
C ARG A 68 1.05 -11.46 -0.07
N ALA A 69 0.28 -11.35 1.02
CA ALA A 69 -0.95 -12.12 1.20
C ALA A 69 -1.97 -11.85 0.09
N VAL A 70 -2.15 -10.59 -0.30
CA VAL A 70 -3.01 -10.22 -1.45
C VAL A 70 -2.50 -10.85 -2.74
N ALA A 71 -1.19 -10.79 -3.00
CA ALA A 71 -0.59 -11.35 -4.20
C ALA A 71 -0.72 -12.88 -4.27
N GLU A 72 -0.50 -13.58 -3.16
CA GLU A 72 -0.65 -15.04 -3.07
C GLU A 72 -2.11 -15.48 -3.23
N ASP A 73 -3.06 -14.75 -2.64
CA ASP A 73 -4.50 -15.02 -2.82
C ASP A 73 -4.94 -14.83 -4.28
N LEU A 74 -4.47 -13.76 -4.95
CA LEU A 74 -4.72 -13.56 -6.38
C LEU A 74 -4.11 -14.67 -7.22
N ALA A 75 -2.87 -15.07 -6.93
CA ALA A 75 -2.19 -16.12 -7.67
C ALA A 75 -2.91 -17.47 -7.53
N ALA A 76 -3.40 -17.79 -6.33
CA ALA A 76 -4.17 -19.01 -6.06
C ALA A 76 -5.50 -19.04 -6.83
N LEU A 77 -6.21 -17.91 -6.92
CA LEU A 77 -7.50 -17.83 -7.63
C LEU A 77 -7.35 -17.84 -9.15
N LEU A 78 -6.24 -17.33 -9.67
CA LEU A 78 -6.02 -17.12 -11.10
C LEU A 78 -5.13 -18.19 -11.75
N GLY A 79 -4.53 -19.08 -10.94
CA GLY A 79 -3.50 -20.01 -11.42
C GLY A 79 -2.27 -19.28 -11.98
N ALA A 80 -1.92 -18.13 -11.38
CA ALA A 80 -0.92 -17.21 -11.90
C ALA A 80 0.50 -17.56 -11.46
N ASP A 81 1.48 -17.15 -12.27
CA ASP A 81 2.86 -17.02 -11.80
C ASP A 81 2.98 -15.86 -10.81
N ILE A 82 3.90 -15.98 -9.85
CA ILE A 82 4.14 -14.94 -8.86
C ILE A 82 5.56 -14.38 -8.99
N GLU A 83 5.66 -13.06 -9.08
CA GLU A 83 6.91 -12.30 -9.16
C GLU A 83 7.09 -11.46 -7.89
N VAL A 84 8.23 -11.64 -7.23
CA VAL A 84 8.63 -10.79 -6.11
C VAL A 84 9.56 -9.71 -6.65
N ILE A 85 9.11 -8.46 -6.60
CA ILE A 85 9.93 -7.30 -6.92
C ILE A 85 10.92 -7.13 -5.77
N ALA A 86 12.21 -7.33 -6.02
CA ALA A 86 13.27 -7.19 -5.03
C ALA A 86 14.12 -5.94 -5.29
N GLU A 87 14.55 -5.24 -4.24
CA GLU A 87 15.48 -4.11 -4.37
C GLU A 87 16.93 -4.59 -4.39
N LYS A 88 17.77 -4.01 -5.27
CA LYS A 88 19.21 -4.32 -5.37
C LYS A 88 20.00 -3.99 -4.11
N ARG A 89 19.52 -3.03 -3.33
CA ARG A 89 20.11 -2.67 -2.04
C ARG A 89 19.07 -2.88 -0.97
N THR A 90 19.41 -3.72 0.01
CA THR A 90 18.69 -3.74 1.27
C THR A 90 18.76 -2.33 1.86
N ARG A 91 17.61 -1.66 1.97
CA ARG A 91 17.55 -0.37 2.66
C ARG A 91 18.02 -0.62 4.10
N GLY A 92 18.94 0.20 4.59
CA GLY A 92 19.45 0.06 5.96
C GLY A 92 18.31 0.04 6.98
N SER A 93 18.48 -0.64 8.10
CA SER A 93 17.51 -0.59 9.19
C SER A 93 17.68 0.72 9.98
N GLY A 94 16.58 1.46 10.18
CA GLY A 94 16.57 2.65 11.04
C GLY A 94 15.77 3.84 10.51
N PHE A 95 15.55 4.83 11.38
CA PHE A 95 14.72 6.01 11.13
C PHE A 95 15.16 6.83 9.90
N PHE A 96 16.46 7.02 9.68
CA PHE A 96 16.97 7.78 8.52
C PHE A 96 16.76 7.05 7.17
N ALA A 97 16.91 5.73 7.15
CA ALA A 97 16.65 4.94 5.95
C ALA A 97 15.15 4.92 5.61
N PHE A 98 14.30 4.87 6.64
CA PHE A 98 12.85 5.03 6.53
C PHE A 98 12.45 6.40 5.99
N MET A 99 13.04 7.48 6.50
CA MET A 99 12.79 8.84 5.98
C MET A 99 13.23 8.98 4.52
N GLY A 100 14.40 8.43 4.17
CA GLY A 100 14.87 8.41 2.78
C GLY A 100 13.90 7.65 1.87
N ALA A 101 13.39 6.51 2.33
CA ALA A 101 12.40 5.72 1.61
C ALA A 101 11.10 6.47 1.33
N GLY A 102 10.57 7.16 2.34
CA GLY A 102 9.38 7.99 2.21
C GLY A 102 9.60 9.23 1.34
N ALA A 103 10.79 9.85 1.42
CA ALA A 103 11.16 10.96 0.55
C ALA A 103 11.22 10.53 -0.92
N ASP A 104 11.85 9.40 -1.21
CA ASP A 104 11.91 8.88 -2.59
C ASP A 104 10.51 8.57 -3.14
N ALA A 105 9.61 8.01 -2.33
CA ALA A 105 8.22 7.78 -2.71
C ALA A 105 7.48 9.11 -2.99
N THR A 106 7.62 10.08 -2.09
CA THR A 106 6.99 11.41 -2.19
C THR A 106 7.47 12.18 -3.41
N PHE A 107 8.77 12.13 -3.73
CA PHE A 107 9.36 12.83 -4.87
C PHE A 107 9.28 12.04 -6.19
N GLY A 108 8.52 10.94 -6.25
CA GLY A 108 8.34 10.16 -7.47
C GLY A 108 9.62 9.49 -7.99
N ARG A 109 10.59 9.25 -7.09
CA ARG A 109 11.86 8.60 -7.44
C ARG A 109 11.67 7.08 -7.52
N ALA A 110 12.35 6.49 -8.48
CA ALA A 110 12.49 5.05 -8.64
C ALA A 110 13.65 4.53 -7.77
N SER A 111 13.58 3.27 -7.33
CA SER A 111 14.69 2.60 -6.68
C SER A 111 15.26 1.47 -7.56
N PRO A 112 16.57 1.21 -7.54
CA PRO A 112 17.13 0.09 -8.29
C PRO A 112 16.57 -1.25 -7.80
N ILE A 113 15.86 -1.95 -8.68
CA ILE A 113 15.37 -3.31 -8.45
C ILE A 113 16.29 -4.36 -9.11
N GLU A 114 16.22 -5.58 -8.60
CA GLU A 114 16.77 -6.75 -9.29
C GLU A 114 16.10 -6.92 -10.66
N ALA A 115 16.75 -7.64 -11.58
CA ALA A 115 16.15 -7.90 -12.88
C ALA A 115 14.89 -8.76 -12.66
N PRO A 116 13.72 -8.38 -13.23
CA PRO A 116 12.53 -9.23 -13.18
C PRO A 116 12.84 -10.64 -13.69
N ARG A 117 12.34 -11.65 -12.99
CA ARG A 117 12.47 -13.05 -13.39
C ARG A 117 11.59 -13.35 -14.60
N TYR A 118 10.41 -12.76 -14.64
CA TYR A 118 9.44 -12.93 -15.71
C TYR A 118 9.42 -11.71 -16.64
N ASP A 119 9.25 -11.95 -17.93
CA ASP A 119 8.88 -10.90 -18.88
C ASP A 119 7.37 -10.65 -18.78
N ALA A 120 6.98 -9.59 -18.08
CA ALA A 120 5.58 -9.24 -17.87
C ALA A 120 4.83 -8.95 -19.20
N ALA A 121 5.54 -8.51 -20.25
CA ALA A 121 4.94 -8.25 -21.55
C ALA A 121 4.48 -9.53 -22.26
N ALA A 122 5.01 -10.69 -21.87
CA ALA A 122 4.63 -11.99 -22.42
C ALA A 122 3.29 -12.52 -21.86
N TYR A 123 2.77 -11.94 -20.79
CA TYR A 123 1.53 -12.40 -20.14
C TYR A 123 0.29 -11.78 -20.77
N ASP A 124 -0.86 -12.46 -20.65
CA ASP A 124 -2.16 -11.94 -21.09
C ASP A 124 -2.69 -10.89 -20.10
N VAL A 125 -2.44 -11.12 -18.81
CA VAL A 125 -2.87 -10.25 -17.70
C VAL A 125 -1.76 -10.13 -16.66
N VAL A 126 -1.52 -8.91 -16.18
CA VAL A 126 -0.57 -8.63 -15.11
C VAL A 126 -1.24 -7.92 -13.95
N TYR A 127 -1.24 -8.54 -12.78
CA TYR A 127 -1.61 -7.89 -11.53
C TYR A 127 -0.37 -7.27 -10.89
N VAL A 128 -0.47 -6.02 -10.44
CA VAL A 128 0.62 -5.36 -9.70
C VAL A 128 0.12 -4.94 -8.33
N CYS A 129 0.74 -5.48 -7.28
CA CYS A 129 0.41 -5.20 -5.90
C CYS A 129 1.48 -4.33 -5.24
N THR A 130 1.09 -3.24 -4.60
CA THR A 130 2.02 -2.29 -3.97
C THR A 130 1.62 -1.95 -2.55
N PRO A 131 2.57 -1.85 -1.60
CA PRO A 131 2.35 -1.06 -0.41
C PRO A 131 2.32 0.43 -0.79
N VAL A 132 1.67 1.23 0.02
CA VAL A 132 1.68 2.68 -0.05
C VAL A 132 2.66 3.23 0.96
N TRP A 133 3.60 4.07 0.52
CA TRP A 133 4.57 4.71 1.40
C TRP A 133 4.43 6.22 1.33
N SER A 134 4.29 6.86 2.49
CA SER A 134 4.17 8.33 2.57
C SER A 134 3.11 8.85 1.58
N TRP A 135 1.93 8.22 1.56
CA TRP A 135 0.83 8.51 0.64
C TRP A 135 1.14 8.40 -0.86
N SER A 136 2.15 7.64 -1.26
CA SER A 136 2.64 7.57 -2.65
C SER A 136 2.99 6.14 -3.07
N LEU A 137 3.05 5.90 -4.38
CA LEU A 137 3.49 4.63 -4.95
C LEU A 137 4.92 4.34 -4.50
N CYS A 138 5.13 3.13 -3.97
CA CYS A 138 6.43 2.75 -3.47
C CYS A 138 7.49 2.71 -4.62
N PRO A 139 8.72 3.18 -4.37
CA PRO A 139 9.77 3.24 -5.39
C PRO A 139 10.10 1.91 -6.11
N PRO A 140 10.07 0.73 -5.46
CA PRO A 140 10.34 -0.54 -6.14
C PRO A 140 9.30 -0.85 -7.22
N VAL A 141 8.01 -0.71 -6.90
CA VAL A 141 6.92 -0.95 -7.86
C VAL A 141 6.92 0.12 -8.95
N ARG A 142 7.23 1.38 -8.62
CA ARG A 142 7.45 2.42 -9.64
C ARG A 142 8.49 2.01 -10.67
N SER A 143 9.59 1.40 -10.22
CA SER A 143 10.69 0.97 -11.08
C SER A 143 10.30 -0.22 -11.94
N TYR A 144 9.55 -1.17 -11.37
CA TYR A 144 8.99 -2.30 -12.11
C TYR A 144 8.04 -1.84 -13.21
N LEU A 145 7.09 -0.95 -12.90
CA LEU A 145 6.14 -0.41 -13.87
C LEU A 145 6.86 0.36 -14.99
N ARG A 146 7.86 1.18 -14.65
CA ARG A 146 8.69 1.88 -15.65
C ARG A 146 9.43 0.92 -16.58
N ALA A 147 9.87 -0.24 -16.09
CA ALA A 147 10.57 -1.23 -16.90
C ALA A 147 9.67 -1.87 -17.98
N PHE A 148 8.36 -1.91 -17.75
CA PHE A 148 7.34 -2.45 -18.67
C PHE A 148 6.38 -1.37 -19.19
N LYS A 149 6.81 -0.10 -19.17
CA LYS A 149 5.94 1.03 -19.50
C LYS A 149 5.42 0.92 -20.93
N GLY A 150 4.09 0.86 -21.08
CA GLY A 150 3.40 0.75 -22.37
C GLY A 150 3.50 -0.62 -23.03
N THR A 151 4.06 -1.64 -22.37
CA THR A 151 4.20 -3.00 -22.92
C THR A 151 3.22 -4.00 -22.30
N LEU A 152 2.61 -3.67 -21.16
CA LEU A 152 1.63 -4.54 -20.50
C LEU A 152 0.34 -4.60 -21.31
N ARG A 153 -0.11 -5.81 -21.65
CA ARG A 153 -1.31 -6.02 -22.49
C ARG A 153 -2.60 -5.66 -21.77
N ARG A 154 -2.76 -6.12 -20.53
CA ARG A 154 -3.84 -5.78 -19.60
C ARG A 154 -3.30 -5.80 -18.19
N ALA A 155 -3.72 -4.85 -17.36
CA ALA A 155 -3.28 -4.77 -15.98
C ALA A 155 -4.43 -4.60 -14.99
N ALA A 156 -4.21 -5.03 -13.75
CA ALA A 156 -5.06 -4.71 -12.61
C ALA A 156 -4.18 -4.39 -11.40
N PHE A 157 -4.64 -3.47 -10.55
CA PHE A 157 -3.79 -2.91 -9.48
C PHE A 157 -4.39 -3.12 -8.10
N ALA A 158 -3.55 -3.53 -7.15
CA ALA A 158 -3.91 -3.63 -5.75
C ALA A 158 -2.98 -2.75 -4.90
N THR A 159 -3.55 -1.93 -4.03
CA THR A 159 -2.77 -1.10 -3.10
C THR A 159 -3.00 -1.58 -1.68
N VAL A 160 -1.97 -1.51 -0.83
CA VAL A 160 -2.07 -1.84 0.60
C VAL A 160 -1.56 -0.66 1.42
N SER A 161 -2.40 -0.12 2.29
CA SER A 161 -2.10 1.09 3.08
C SER A 161 -2.75 1.06 4.46
N GLY A 162 -2.49 2.09 5.28
CA GLY A 162 -3.28 2.33 6.50
C GLY A 162 -4.70 2.80 6.14
N ASP A 163 -4.80 3.94 5.46
CA ASP A 163 -6.06 4.59 5.09
C ASP A 163 -5.97 5.42 3.79
N THR A 164 -4.92 5.26 2.99
CA THR A 164 -4.76 6.01 1.74
C THR A 164 -5.78 5.59 0.70
N ASP A 165 -6.41 6.59 0.07
CA ASP A 165 -7.29 6.41 -1.07
C ASP A 165 -6.56 5.73 -2.25
N PRO A 166 -7.03 4.56 -2.73
CA PRO A 166 -6.40 3.85 -3.84
C PRO A 166 -6.35 4.67 -5.14
N ASP A 167 -7.31 5.55 -5.42
CA ASP A 167 -7.39 6.28 -6.69
C ASP A 167 -6.11 7.08 -6.98
N LYS A 168 -5.58 7.75 -5.95
CA LYS A 168 -4.33 8.52 -6.05
C LYS A 168 -3.16 7.65 -6.47
N ILE A 169 -3.03 6.48 -5.85
CA ILE A 169 -1.89 5.59 -6.05
C ILE A 169 -2.02 4.88 -7.40
N VAL A 170 -3.24 4.48 -7.75
CA VAL A 170 -3.56 3.89 -9.05
C VAL A 170 -3.27 4.86 -10.18
N GLY A 171 -3.59 6.14 -10.04
CA GLY A 171 -3.19 7.16 -11.02
C GLY A 171 -1.67 7.21 -11.26
N GLN A 172 -0.86 7.09 -10.20
CA GLN A 172 0.60 6.98 -10.35
C GLN A 172 1.01 5.67 -11.01
N MET A 173 0.36 4.55 -10.70
CA MET A 173 0.65 3.26 -11.32
C MET A 173 0.33 3.28 -12.83
N THR A 174 -0.81 3.87 -13.21
CA THR A 174 -1.20 4.09 -14.60
C THR A 174 -0.15 4.93 -15.34
N GLU A 175 0.27 6.05 -14.77
CA GLU A 175 1.28 6.93 -15.38
C GLU A 175 2.63 6.21 -15.57
N GLU A 176 3.07 5.47 -14.57
CA GLU A 176 4.37 4.81 -14.57
C GLU A 176 4.39 3.55 -15.42
N GLY A 177 3.27 2.82 -15.48
CA GLY A 177 3.10 1.61 -16.30
C GLY A 177 2.62 1.90 -17.72
N GLY A 178 2.10 3.08 -18.00
CA GLY A 178 1.54 3.42 -19.32
C GLY A 178 0.37 2.52 -19.73
N VAL A 179 -0.42 2.06 -18.75
CA VAL A 179 -1.56 1.15 -18.96
C VAL A 179 -2.67 1.49 -17.97
N GLU A 180 -3.90 1.59 -18.47
CA GLU A 180 -5.09 1.73 -17.62
C GLU A 180 -5.48 0.37 -17.04
N PRO A 181 -5.72 0.26 -15.72
CA PRO A 181 -6.13 -0.99 -15.13
C PRO A 181 -7.59 -1.31 -15.51
N PHE A 182 -7.89 -2.57 -15.84
CA PHE A 182 -9.29 -2.99 -16.01
C PHE A 182 -10.02 -3.15 -14.66
N ALA A 183 -9.28 -3.25 -13.56
CA ALA A 183 -9.78 -3.29 -12.20
C ALA A 183 -8.71 -2.80 -11.21
N PHE A 184 -9.14 -2.16 -10.13
CA PHE A 184 -8.26 -1.86 -9.01
C PHE A 184 -9.02 -1.84 -7.69
N VAL A 185 -8.29 -2.06 -6.59
CA VAL A 185 -8.85 -1.95 -5.24
C VAL A 185 -7.75 -1.62 -4.21
N GLY A 186 -8.12 -0.88 -3.17
CA GLY A 186 -7.25 -0.62 -2.01
C GLY A 186 -7.61 -1.49 -0.81
N PHE A 187 -6.59 -2.09 -0.21
CA PHE A 187 -6.64 -2.79 1.07
C PHE A 187 -6.10 -1.89 2.18
N ALA A 188 -6.83 -1.83 3.28
CA ALA A 188 -6.44 -1.17 4.51
C ALA A 188 -6.03 -2.23 5.54
N GLU A 189 -5.19 -1.88 6.52
CA GLU A 189 -4.77 -2.79 7.60
C GLU A 189 -5.97 -3.51 8.27
N ARG A 190 -7.08 -2.79 8.45
CA ARG A 190 -8.31 -3.35 9.03
C ARG A 190 -8.87 -4.53 8.23
N ASP A 191 -8.67 -4.60 6.92
CA ASP A 191 -9.26 -5.66 6.08
C ASP A 191 -8.66 -7.03 6.40
N PHE A 192 -7.44 -7.06 6.93
CA PHE A 192 -6.73 -8.29 7.29
C PHE A 192 -7.14 -8.83 8.67
N ALA A 193 -7.98 -8.10 9.42
CA ALA A 193 -8.47 -8.56 10.72
C ALA A 193 -9.37 -9.81 10.56
N PRO A 194 -9.30 -10.80 11.47
CA PRO A 194 -10.08 -12.04 11.36
C PRO A 194 -11.59 -11.86 11.15
N GLY A 195 -12.19 -10.82 11.75
CA GLY A 195 -13.61 -10.51 11.61
C GLY A 195 -14.01 -9.91 10.26
N ASN A 196 -13.04 -9.51 9.42
CA ASN A 196 -13.27 -8.79 8.17
C ASN A 196 -13.08 -9.66 6.92
N ARG A 197 -13.06 -11.00 7.08
CA ARG A 197 -12.83 -11.94 5.97
C ARG A 197 -13.76 -11.72 4.78
N GLN A 198 -15.04 -11.48 5.02
CA GLN A 198 -16.01 -11.23 3.94
C GLN A 198 -15.71 -9.93 3.19
N ALA A 199 -15.35 -8.86 3.90
CA ALA A 199 -14.98 -7.58 3.28
C ALA A 199 -13.68 -7.71 2.46
N TYR A 200 -12.69 -8.42 2.98
CA TYR A 200 -11.47 -8.76 2.26
C TYR A 200 -11.77 -9.57 0.98
N ALA A 201 -12.59 -10.62 1.09
CA ALA A 201 -12.97 -11.45 -0.04
C ALA A 201 -13.72 -10.67 -1.12
N ALA A 202 -14.59 -9.73 -0.75
CA ALA A 202 -15.28 -8.85 -1.70
C ALA A 202 -14.31 -7.94 -2.48
N LYS A 203 -13.24 -7.46 -1.82
CA LYS A 203 -12.18 -6.70 -2.49
C LYS A 203 -11.38 -7.57 -3.46
N ILE A 204 -11.04 -8.80 -3.06
CA ILE A 204 -10.40 -9.76 -3.98
C ILE A 204 -11.30 -10.08 -5.18
N ALA A 205 -12.61 -10.29 -4.95
CA ALA A 205 -13.58 -10.54 -6.02
C ALA A 205 -13.60 -9.42 -7.06
N THR A 206 -13.52 -8.15 -6.62
CA THR A 206 -13.41 -6.97 -7.50
C THR A 206 -12.26 -7.08 -8.50
N LEU A 207 -11.15 -7.72 -8.11
CA LEU A 207 -9.98 -7.90 -8.95
C LEU A 207 -10.09 -9.08 -9.92
N VAL A 208 -10.83 -10.14 -9.59
CA VAL A 208 -10.86 -11.39 -10.37
C VAL A 208 -12.12 -11.60 -11.19
N ASP A 209 -13.26 -11.05 -10.77
CA ASP A 209 -14.54 -11.20 -11.46
C ASP A 209 -14.55 -10.68 -12.92
N PRO A 210 -13.81 -9.62 -13.28
CA PRO A 210 -13.73 -9.18 -14.69
C PRO A 210 -13.02 -10.16 -15.64
N LEU A 211 -12.46 -11.26 -15.14
CA LEU A 211 -11.83 -12.31 -15.94
C LEU A 211 -12.69 -13.58 -16.08
N ARG A 212 -13.88 -13.60 -15.48
CA ARG A 212 -14.85 -14.71 -15.60
C ARG A 212 -15.66 -14.68 -16.89
#